data_AF-A0A259RYV9-F1
#
_entry.id   AF-A0A259RYV9-F1
#
_cell.length_a   1.000
_cell.length_b   1.000
_cell.length_c   1.000
_cell.angle_alpha   90.00
_cell.angle_beta   90.00
_cell.angle_gamma   90.00
#
_symmetry.space_group_name_H-M   'P 1'
#
loop_
_entity.id
_entity.type
_entity.pdbx_description
1 polymer ?
#
loop_
_entity_poly.entity_id
_entity_poly.type
_entity_poly.pdbx_seq_one_letter_code
_entity_poly.pdbx_strand_id
1 'polypeptide(L)' 'MSDRALPGRGEHSVEELEDLAFELRSKLLQLCGTYEGAVHIGGDLSAADIFTALFEYGLRVDPA' A
#
# COMPACT_ATOMS: atom_id res chain seq x y z
N MET A 1 -11.66 15.00 -24.10
CA MET A 1 -10.85 13.93 -23.50
C MET A 1 -11.79 13.03 -22.73
N SER A 2 -11.88 11.76 -23.12
CA SER A 2 -12.84 10.81 -22.54
C SER A 2 -12.43 10.52 -21.10
N ASP A 3 -13.29 10.89 -20.16
CA ASP A 3 -13.27 10.46 -18.77
C ASP A 3 -13.60 8.96 -18.74
N ARG A 4 -12.60 8.11 -18.99
CA ARG A 4 -12.71 6.71 -18.62
C ARG A 4 -12.43 6.65 -17.13
N ALA A 5 -13.49 6.55 -16.33
CA ALA A 5 -13.38 6.11 -14.96
C ALA A 5 -12.51 4.84 -14.93
N LEU A 6 -11.30 4.96 -14.40
CA LEU A 6 -10.48 3.79 -14.09
C LEU A 6 -11.33 2.94 -13.13
N PRO A 7 -11.51 1.63 -13.39
CA PRO A 7 -12.26 0.79 -12.48
C PRO A 7 -11.60 0.93 -11.11
N GLY A 8 -12.34 1.52 -10.16
CA GLY A 8 -11.88 1.55 -8.78
C GLY A 8 -11.56 0.11 -8.41
N ARG A 9 -10.38 -0.12 -7.83
CA ARG A 9 -10.17 -1.36 -7.08
C ARG A 9 -11.37 -1.48 -6.16
N GLY A 10 -12.04 -2.64 -6.20
CA GLY A 10 -13.31 -2.84 -5.51
C GLY A 10 -13.23 -2.33 -4.07
N GLU A 11 -14.34 -1.84 -3.53
CA GLU A 11 -14.36 -1.27 -2.18
C GLU A 11 -13.88 -2.33 -1.17
N HIS A 12 -12.61 -2.26 -0.79
CA HIS A 12 -12.04 -3.12 0.22
C HIS A 12 -12.73 -2.83 1.55
N SER A 13 -13.13 -3.89 2.23
CA SER A 13 -13.53 -3.81 3.63
C SER A 13 -12.34 -3.39 4.50
N VAL A 14 -12.62 -2.90 5.72
CA VAL A 14 -11.55 -2.55 6.68
C VAL A 14 -10.65 -3.76 6.98
N GLU A 15 -11.23 -4.96 7.12
CA GLU A 15 -10.49 -6.21 7.37
C GLU A 15 -9.54 -6.54 6.20
N GLU A 16 -10.00 -6.40 4.95
CA GLU A 16 -9.12 -6.59 3.78
C GLU A 16 -8.00 -5.54 3.71
N LEU A 17 -8.27 -4.28 4.12
CA LEU A 17 -7.24 -3.24 4.21
C LEU A 17 -6.20 -3.56 5.30
N GLU A 18 -6.62 -4.12 6.43
CA GLU A 18 -5.72 -4.57 7.50
C GLU A 18 -4.81 -5.72 7.01
N ASP A 19 -5.36 -6.69 6.28
CA ASP A 19 -4.61 -7.78 5.66
C ASP A 19 -3.56 -7.26 4.66
N LEU A 20 -3.95 -6.33 3.79
CA LEU A 20 -3.05 -5.71 2.82
C LEU A 20 -1.94 -4.89 3.51
N ALA A 21 -2.27 -4.16 4.58
CA ALA A 21 -1.28 -3.43 5.36
C ALA A 21 -0.33 -4.36 6.12
N PHE A 22 -0.81 -5.51 6.59
CA PHE A 22 0.04 -6.56 7.17
C PHE A 22 1.00 -7.16 6.12
N GLU A 23 0.49 -7.42 4.91
CA GLU A 23 1.32 -7.90 3.79
C GLU A 23 2.41 -6.87 3.44
N LEU A 24 2.07 -5.58 3.37
CA LEU A 24 3.01 -4.49 3.12
C LEU A 24 4.14 -4.48 4.17
N ARG A 25 3.79 -4.56 5.46
CA ARG A 25 4.80 -4.63 6.55
C ARG A 25 5.72 -5.83 6.41
N SER A 26 5.16 -6.99 6.08
CA SER A 26 5.94 -8.22 5.87
C SER A 26 6.94 -8.06 4.72
N LYS A 27 6.51 -7.47 3.60
CA LYS A 27 7.39 -7.16 2.45
C LYS A 27 8.47 -6.15 2.79
N LEU A 28 8.13 -5.10 3.55
CA LEU A 28 9.11 -4.09 4.02
C LEU A 28 10.19 -4.72 4.91
N LEU A 29 9.83 -5.64 5.80
CA LEU A 29 10.80 -6.37 6.62
C LEU A 29 11.71 -7.27 5.78
N GLN A 30 11.16 -7.98 4.80
CA GLN A 30 11.95 -8.79 3.86
C GLN A 30 12.92 -7.93 3.05
N LEU A 31 12.46 -6.78 2.57
CA LEU A 31 13.30 -5.81 1.87
C LEU A 31 14.41 -5.29 2.78
N CYS A 32 14.09 -4.90 4.02
CA CYS A 32 15.07 -4.43 4.99
C CYS A 32 16.15 -5.48 5.30
N GLY A 33 15.80 -6.77 5.27
CA GLY A 33 16.75 -7.87 5.49
C GLY A 33 17.65 -8.17 4.29
N THR A 34 17.35 -7.64 3.10
CA THR A 34 18.06 -7.94 1.85
C THR A 34 18.69 -6.71 1.19
N TYR A 35 18.25 -5.51 1.55
CA TYR A 35 18.73 -4.26 1.00
C TYR A 35 19.96 -3.74 1.77
N GLU A 36 21.06 -3.48 1.07
CA GLU A 36 22.32 -3.03 1.68
C GLU A 36 22.39 -1.49 1.91
N GLY A 37 21.31 -0.75 1.64
CA GLY A 37 21.25 0.70 1.83
C GLY A 37 20.50 1.13 3.10
N ALA A 38 20.42 2.44 3.31
CA ALA A 38 19.67 3.01 4.43
C ALA A 38 18.15 2.76 4.26
N VAL A 39 17.51 2.26 5.32
CA VAL A 39 16.06 2.03 5.39
C VAL A 39 15.51 2.76 6.61
N HIS A 40 14.34 3.38 6.48
CA HIS A 40 13.62 4.03 7.58
C HIS A 40 12.51 3.12 8.12
N ILE A 41 12.90 1.88 8.47
CA ILE A 41 11.94 0.79 8.71
C ILE A 41 10.87 1.13 9.75
N GLY A 42 11.22 1.88 10.80
CA GLY A 42 10.24 2.33 11.80
C GLY A 42 9.17 3.25 11.22
N GLY A 43 9.56 4.18 10.34
CA GLY A 43 8.64 5.07 9.63
C GLY A 43 7.77 4.29 8.66
N ASP A 44 8.38 3.43 7.85
CA ASP A 44 7.67 2.62 6.84
C ASP A 44 6.59 1.73 7.47
N LEU A 45 6.92 1.05 8.57
CA LEU A 45 5.98 0.19 9.30
C LEU A 45 4.84 0.98 9.97
N SER A 46 5.14 2.16 10.49
CA SER A 46 4.15 3.01 11.16
C SER A 46 3.13 3.62 10.20
N ALA A 47 3.52 3.83 8.94
CA ALA A 47 2.68 4.44 7.92
C ALA A 47 1.96 3.43 7.02
N ALA A 48 2.18 2.12 7.20
CA ALA A 48 1.65 1.08 6.32
C ALA A 48 0.13 1.14 6.14
N ASP A 49 -0.66 1.36 7.21
CA ASP A 49 -2.13 1.46 7.10
C ASP A 49 -2.56 2.69 6.29
N ILE A 50 -1.85 3.82 6.44
CA ILE A 50 -2.11 5.05 5.68
C ILE A 50 -1.80 4.82 4.21
N PHE A 51 -0.68 4.18 3.89
CA PHE A 51 -0.31 3.88 2.50
C PHE A 51 -1.30 2.93 1.84
N THR A 52 -1.70 1.88 2.53
CA THR A 52 -2.71 0.93 2.04
C THR A 52 -4.05 1.62 1.81
N ALA A 53 -4.56 2.37 2.78
CA ALA A 53 -5.84 3.08 2.63
C ALA A 53 -5.79 4.14 1.52
N LEU A 54 -4.70 4.88 1.40
CA LEU A 54 -4.54 5.83 0.30
C LEU A 54 -4.52 5.12 -1.04
N PHE A 55 -3.73 4.07 -1.21
CA PHE A 55 -3.57 3.42 -2.51
C PHE A 55 -4.80 2.62 -2.94
N GLU A 56 -5.40 1.87 -2.02
CA GLU A 56 -6.50 0.95 -2.32
C GLU A 56 -7.88 1.65 -2.32
N TYR A 57 -8.02 2.75 -1.59
CA TYR A 57 -9.31 3.45 -1.43
C TYR A 57 -9.27 4.94 -1.79
N GLY A 58 -8.25 5.67 -1.34
CA GLY A 58 -8.23 7.14 -1.43
C GLY A 58 -7.78 7.71 -2.79
N LEU A 59 -6.91 7.01 -3.50
CA LEU A 59 -6.25 7.47 -4.72
C LEU A 59 -6.90 6.88 -5.96
N ARG A 60 -7.00 7.70 -7.01
CA ARG A 60 -7.42 7.29 -8.35
C ARG A 60 -6.21 7.33 -9.27
N VAL A 61 -5.44 6.26 -9.25
CA VAL A 61 -4.21 6.11 -10.05
C VAL A 61 -4.34 4.89 -10.96
N ASP A 62 -3.69 4.95 -12.12
CA ASP A 62 -3.49 3.77 -12.97
C ASP A 62 -2.21 3.06 -12.50
N PRO A 63 -2.29 1.83 -11.95
CA PRO A 63 -1.12 1.12 -11.47
C PRO A 63 -0.36 0.35 -12.57
N ALA A 64 -0.85 0.37 -13.82
CA ALA A 64 -0.28 -0.36 -14.96
C ALA A 64 0.82 0.41 -15.71
#